data_AF-A0A3C0SSU6-F1
#
_entry.id   AF-A0A3C0SSU6-F1
#
_cell.length_a   1.000
_cell.length_b   1.000
_cell.length_c   1.000
_cell.angle_alpha   90.00
_cell.angle_beta   90.00
_cell.angle_gamma   90.00
#
_symmetry.space_group_name_H-M   'P 1'
#
loop_
_entity.id
_entity.type
_entity.pdbx_description
1 polymer ?
#
loop_
_entity_poly.entity_id
_entity_poly.type
_entity_poly.pdbx_seq_one_letter_code
_entity_poly.pdbx_strand_id
1 'polypeptide(L)'
;ISKVKASNGVFNEKFFKKYVKSQNLKRMLALEKSIVLSMHLAVYEIMHSGGELLLNEFYKLNNCTEEEMLNVINKVLKNETLGIIRN
;
A
#
# COMPACT_ATOMS: atom_id res chain seq x y z
N ILE A 1 -17.19 -10.84 -5.25
CA ILE A 1 -16.94 -10.43 -6.66
C ILE A 1 -17.94 -9.36 -7.15
N SER A 2 -19.25 -9.51 -6.96
CA SER A 2 -20.27 -8.50 -7.37
C SER A 2 -20.08 -7.10 -6.75
N LYS A 3 -19.63 -7.01 -5.49
CA LYS A 3 -19.26 -5.73 -4.84
C LYS A 3 -18.01 -5.06 -5.44
N VAL A 4 -17.04 -5.84 -5.94
CA VAL A 4 -15.82 -5.29 -6.58
C VAL A 4 -16.16 -4.67 -7.94
N LYS A 5 -17.09 -5.29 -8.69
CA LYS A 5 -17.64 -4.70 -9.93
C LYS A 5 -18.40 -3.39 -9.69
N ALA A 6 -18.91 -3.16 -8.48
CA ALA A 6 -19.54 -1.89 -8.08
C ALA A 6 -18.54 -0.80 -7.66
N SER A 7 -17.22 -1.07 -7.76
CA SER A 7 -16.16 -0.15 -7.36
C SER A 7 -15.63 0.73 -8.50
N ASN A 8 -16.12 0.56 -9.73
CA ASN A 8 -15.75 1.43 -10.84
C ASN A 8 -16.17 2.88 -10.55
N GLY A 9 -15.24 3.81 -10.72
CA GLY A 9 -15.42 5.23 -10.40
C GLY A 9 -15.14 5.58 -8.93
N VAL A 10 -14.87 4.60 -8.07
CA VAL A 10 -14.46 4.83 -6.67
C VAL A 10 -13.01 5.28 -6.62
N PHE A 11 -12.13 4.67 -7.43
CA PHE A 11 -10.71 5.01 -7.50
C PHE A 11 -10.46 6.10 -8.54
N ASN A 12 -11.21 7.19 -8.44
CA ASN A 12 -11.04 8.35 -9.31
C ASN A 12 -9.85 9.23 -8.88
N GLU A 13 -9.53 10.23 -9.70
CA GLU A 13 -8.42 11.16 -9.42
C GLU A 13 -8.53 11.84 -8.05
N LYS A 14 -9.74 12.22 -7.63
CA LYS A 14 -9.98 12.84 -6.31
C LYS A 14 -9.64 11.86 -5.17
N PHE A 15 -9.98 10.58 -5.32
CA PHE A 15 -9.60 9.54 -4.38
C PHE A 15 -8.07 9.43 -4.30
N PHE A 16 -7.39 9.25 -5.43
CA PHE A 16 -5.93 9.08 -5.45
C PHE A 16 -5.22 10.29 -4.86
N LYS A 17 -5.61 11.52 -5.25
CA LYS A 17 -5.01 12.75 -4.72
C LYS A 17 -5.14 12.87 -3.21
N LYS A 18 -6.31 12.55 -2.66
CA LYS A 18 -6.54 12.55 -1.21
C LYS A 18 -5.73 11.45 -0.52
N TYR A 19 -5.70 10.26 -1.12
CA TYR A 19 -5.04 9.09 -0.57
C TYR A 19 -3.52 9.28 -0.52
N VAL A 20 -2.88 9.66 -1.63
CA VAL A 20 -1.43 9.91 -1.68
C VAL A 20 -1.03 10.95 -0.63
N LYS A 21 -1.74 12.08 -0.57
CA LYS A 21 -1.47 13.13 0.43
C LYS A 21 -1.52 12.57 1.85
N SER A 22 -2.53 11.76 2.16
CA SER A 22 -2.68 11.15 3.48
C SER A 22 -1.56 10.15 3.79
N GLN A 23 -1.17 9.30 2.82
CA GLN A 23 -0.10 8.32 3.02
C GLN A 23 1.26 8.99 3.22
N ASN A 24 1.58 10.01 2.42
CA ASN A 24 2.81 10.77 2.56
C ASN A 24 2.90 11.41 3.95
N LEU A 25 1.82 12.04 4.42
CA LEU A 25 1.78 12.65 5.75
C LEU A 25 2.00 11.61 6.86
N LYS A 26 1.27 10.49 6.83
CA LYS A 26 1.40 9.43 7.86
C LYS A 26 2.80 8.86 7.91
N ARG A 27 3.41 8.62 6.74
CA ARG A 27 4.77 8.08 6.66
C ARG A 27 5.81 9.09 7.15
N MET A 28 5.68 10.37 6.78
CA MET A 28 6.61 11.41 7.25
C MET A 28 6.62 11.47 8.78
N LEU A 29 5.43 11.54 9.41
CA LEU A 29 5.26 11.56 10.86
C LEU A 29 5.76 10.26 11.55
N ALA A 30 5.67 9.12 10.86
CA ALA A 30 6.18 7.86 11.38
C ALA A 30 7.72 7.84 11.40
N LEU A 31 8.36 8.36 10.34
CA LEU A 31 9.83 8.37 10.22
C LEU A 31 10.52 9.38 11.14
N GLU A 32 9.82 10.40 11.65
CA GLU A 32 10.35 11.27 12.70
C GLU A 32 10.68 10.51 13.99
N LYS A 33 10.06 9.34 14.21
CA LYS A 33 10.30 8.49 15.37
C LYS A 33 11.52 7.61 15.10
N SER A 34 12.63 7.87 15.79
CA SER A 34 13.92 7.18 15.60
C SER A 34 13.82 5.64 15.63
N ILE A 35 13.02 5.08 16.54
CA ILE A 35 12.79 3.63 16.65
C ILE A 35 12.09 3.10 15.38
N VAL A 36 11.06 3.79 14.91
CA VAL A 36 10.28 3.40 13.73
C VAL A 36 11.14 3.51 12.47
N LEU A 37 11.91 4.60 12.33
CA LEU A 37 12.87 4.77 11.24
C LEU A 37 13.89 3.64 11.20
N SER A 38 14.50 3.32 12.35
CA SER A 38 15.51 2.24 12.44
C SER A 38 14.94 0.89 12.05
N MET A 39 13.71 0.59 12.49
CA MET A 39 12.99 -0.62 12.09
C MET A 39 12.75 -0.65 10.57
N HIS A 40 12.28 0.45 9.98
CA HIS A 40 12.03 0.51 8.54
C HIS A 40 13.31 0.34 7.73
N LEU A 41 14.42 0.97 8.13
CA LEU A 41 15.71 0.80 7.46
C LEU A 41 16.18 -0.66 7.49
N ALA A 42 16.09 -1.33 8.65
CA ALA A 42 16.45 -2.74 8.77
C ALA A 42 15.56 -3.65 7.91
N VAL A 43 14.23 -3.43 7.92
CA VAL A 43 13.30 -4.20 7.09
C VAL A 43 13.62 -4.02 5.61
N TYR A 44 13.89 -2.80 5.17
CA TYR A 44 14.22 -2.52 3.77
C TYR A 44 15.54 -3.13 3.34
N GLU A 45 16.55 -3.09 4.20
CA GLU A 45 17.82 -3.76 3.95
C GLU A 45 17.61 -5.28 3.78
N ILE A 46 16.82 -5.90 4.65
CA ILE A 46 16.58 -7.35 4.62
C ILE A 46 15.70 -7.77 3.44
N MET A 47 14.61 -7.04 3.16
CA MET A 47 13.61 -7.42 2.16
C MET A 47 13.97 -6.99 0.74
N HIS A 48 14.75 -5.91 0.61
CA HIS A 48 14.98 -5.24 -0.67
C HIS A 48 16.47 -4.96 -0.95
N SER A 49 17.39 -5.34 -0.06
CA SER A 49 18.84 -5.13 -0.20
C SER A 49 19.22 -3.67 -0.47
N GLY A 50 18.50 -2.74 0.17
CA GLY A 50 18.79 -1.31 0.09
C GLY A 50 17.89 -0.49 0.99
N GLY A 51 18.41 -0.09 2.17
CA GLY A 51 17.73 0.83 3.08
C GLY A 51 17.35 2.19 2.46
N GLU A 52 18.12 2.65 1.46
CA GLU A 52 17.88 3.88 0.70
C GLU A 52 16.58 3.83 -0.14
N LEU A 53 16.09 2.64 -0.46
CA LEU A 53 14.82 2.45 -1.17
C LEU A 53 13.63 2.97 -0.36
N LEU A 54 13.75 3.02 0.98
CA LEU A 54 12.74 3.58 1.86
C LEU A 54 12.38 5.02 1.46
N LEU A 55 13.39 5.85 1.18
CA LEU A 55 13.20 7.25 0.80
C LEU A 55 12.73 7.40 -0.64
N ASN A 56 13.21 6.54 -1.55
CA ASN A 56 12.82 6.55 -2.96
C ASN A 56 11.34 6.20 -3.17
N GLU A 57 10.75 5.37 -2.30
CA GLU A 57 9.35 4.98 -2.40
C GLU A 57 8.39 6.17 -2.14
N PHE A 58 8.78 7.15 -1.31
CA PHE A 58 7.96 8.35 -1.04
C PHE A 58 7.62 9.14 -2.30
N TYR A 59 8.55 9.16 -3.26
CA TYR A 59 8.41 9.97 -4.47
C TYR A 59 7.63 9.26 -5.58
N LYS A 60 7.33 7.96 -5.44
CA LYS A 60 6.74 7.13 -6.50
C LYS A 60 5.27 6.72 -6.28
N LEU A 61 4.63 7.19 -5.22
CA LEU A 61 3.22 6.88 -4.91
C LEU A 61 2.19 7.41 -5.93
N ASN A 62 2.62 8.22 -6.91
CA ASN A 62 1.74 8.89 -7.88
C ASN A 62 1.38 8.05 -9.13
N ASN A 63 1.89 6.83 -9.26
CA ASN A 63 1.77 6.06 -10.51
C ASN A 63 0.74 4.93 -10.41
N CYS A 64 -0.41 5.15 -9.74
CA CYS A 64 -1.43 4.12 -9.59
C CYS A 64 -2.71 4.49 -10.35
N THR A 65 -3.19 3.56 -11.18
CA THR A 65 -4.41 3.69 -11.96
C THR A 65 -5.57 2.92 -11.32
N GLU A 66 -6.80 3.31 -11.65
CA GLU A 66 -8.00 2.57 -11.21
C GLU A 66 -7.98 1.11 -11.70
N GLU A 67 -7.50 0.88 -12.92
CA GLU A 67 -7.37 -0.47 -13.49
C GLU A 67 -6.43 -1.35 -12.67
N GLU A 68 -5.24 -0.84 -12.32
CA GLU A 68 -4.28 -1.56 -11.48
C GLU A 68 -4.86 -1.88 -10.10
N MET A 69 -5.58 -0.93 -9.49
CA MET A 69 -6.26 -1.14 -8.21
C MET A 69 -7.30 -2.26 -8.30
N LEU A 70 -8.17 -2.21 -9.31
CA LEU A 70 -9.19 -3.24 -9.52
C LEU A 70 -8.56 -4.61 -9.80
N ASN A 71 -7.47 -4.66 -10.57
CA ASN A 71 -6.72 -5.89 -10.82
C ASN A 71 -6.13 -6.48 -9.54
N VAL A 72 -5.53 -5.65 -8.67
CA VAL A 72 -5.00 -6.10 -7.37
C VAL A 72 -6.12 -6.60 -6.46
N ILE A 73 -7.23 -5.86 -6.37
CA ILE A 73 -8.40 -6.26 -5.56
C ILE A 73 -8.94 -7.61 -6.03
N ASN A 74 -9.08 -7.79 -7.34
CA ASN A 74 -9.49 -9.07 -7.92
C ASN A 74 -8.48 -10.17 -7.64
N LYS A 75 -7.17 -9.91 -7.71
CA LYS A 75 -6.13 -10.91 -7.39
C LYS A 75 -6.21 -11.37 -5.94
N VAL A 76 -6.37 -10.45 -4.99
CA VAL A 76 -6.39 -10.76 -3.55
C VAL A 76 -7.69 -11.43 -3.14
N LEU A 77 -8.84 -10.94 -3.61
CA LEU A 77 -10.16 -11.42 -3.19
C LEU A 77 -10.68 -12.62 -3.98
N LYS A 78 -10.00 -13.04 -5.07
CA LYS A 78 -10.43 -14.19 -5.87
C LYS A 78 -10.15 -15.53 -5.18
N ASN A 79 -9.08 -15.61 -4.39
CA ASN A 79 -8.67 -16.84 -3.71
C ASN A 79 -8.85 -16.68 -2.20
N GLU A 80 -10.11 -16.75 -1.75
CA GLU A 80 -10.42 -16.72 -0.32
C GLU A 80 -9.81 -17.96 0.34
N THR A 81 -8.81 -17.76 1.20
CA THR A 81 -8.22 -18.83 2.00
C THR A 81 -9.05 -18.98 3.28
N LEU A 82 -9.88 -20.03 3.35
CA LEU A 82 -10.64 -20.36 4.54
C LEU A 82 -9.74 -21.17 5.49
N GLY A 83 -9.20 -20.51 6.52
CA GLY A 83 -8.53 -21.19 7.62
C GLY A 83 -9.55 -21.78 8.59
N ILE A 84 -9.63 -23.11 8.66
CA ILE A 84 -10.44 -23.81 9.67
C ILE A 84 -9.55 -24.10 10.87
N ILE A 85 -9.75 -23.37 11.97
CA ILE A 85 -9.10 -23.68 13.25
C ILE A 85 -9.94 -24.77 13.94
N ARG A 86 -9.32 -25.91 14.25
CA ARG A 86 -9.94 -27.00 15.05
C ARG A 86 -9.23 -27.08 16.40
N ASN A 87 -10.01 -27.21 17.48
CA ASN A 87 -9.54 -27.58 18.82
C ASN A 87 -9.48 -29.11 18.96
#